data_AF-A0A4Y2WMQ9-F1
#
_entry.id   AF-A0A4Y2WMQ9-F1
#
_cell.length_a   1.000
_cell.length_b   1.000
_cell.length_c   1.000
_cell.angle_alpha   90.00
_cell.angle_beta   90.00
_cell.angle_gamma   90.00
#
_symmetry.space_group_name_H-M   'P 1'
#
loop_
_entity.id
_entity.type
_entity.pdbx_description
1 polymer ?
#
loop_
_entity_poly.entity_id
_entity_poly.type
_entity_poly.pdbx_seq_one_letter_code
_entity_poly.pdbx_strand_id
1 'polypeptide(L)'
;DSLSTHSGAHFYTVDHPNQPKESKPEWIRSGGWWLNHIMTTSLNGLNILSTDKVQSMEGITWLTFGGFQNSLASTEIKVRPKKFKMHAKEKALSNV
;
A
#
# COMPACT_ATOMS: atom_id res chain seq x y z
N ASP A 1 -9.20 -6.12 -7.20
CA ASP A 1 -8.29 -5.97 -6.04
C ASP A 1 -7.72 -4.54 -6.05
N SER A 2 -6.96 -4.10 -5.03
CA SER A 2 -6.46 -2.71 -4.96
C SER A 2 -4.98 -2.55 -5.32
N LEU A 3 -4.25 -3.63 -5.67
CA LEU A 3 -2.79 -3.60 -5.87
C LEU A 3 -2.37 -3.93 -7.30
N SER A 4 -3.16 -4.69 -8.05
CA SER A 4 -2.84 -5.16 -9.41
C SER A 4 -2.59 -4.03 -10.40
N THR A 5 -3.28 -2.91 -10.24
CA THR A 5 -3.11 -1.68 -11.03
C THR A 5 -1.74 -1.03 -10.84
N HIS A 6 -1.02 -1.35 -9.77
CA HIS A 6 0.33 -0.88 -9.48
C HIS A 6 1.41 -1.84 -10.02
N SER A 7 1.03 -2.97 -10.61
CA SER A 7 1.96 -3.94 -11.18
C SER A 7 2.78 -3.32 -12.32
N GLY A 8 4.11 -3.45 -12.25
CA GLY A 8 5.03 -2.91 -13.24
C GLY A 8 5.26 -1.40 -13.16
N ALA A 9 4.59 -0.68 -12.25
CA ALA A 9 4.86 0.73 -12.02
C ALA A 9 6.25 0.95 -11.41
N HIS A 10 6.84 2.12 -11.68
CA HIS A 10 8.07 2.54 -11.05
C HIS A 10 7.80 3.01 -9.61
N PHE A 11 8.77 2.80 -8.74
CA PHE A 11 8.70 3.30 -7.37
C PHE A 11 8.93 4.82 -7.34
N TYR A 12 7.97 5.55 -6.79
CA TYR A 12 7.99 6.99 -6.58
C TYR A 12 8.55 7.32 -5.19
N THR A 13 9.33 8.39 -5.11
CA THR A 13 9.63 9.15 -3.89
C THR A 13 9.68 10.64 -4.23
N VAL A 14 9.63 11.53 -3.23
CA VAL A 14 9.63 12.99 -3.47
C VAL A 14 10.90 13.45 -4.19
N ASP A 15 12.03 12.86 -3.85
CA ASP A 15 13.36 13.14 -4.41
C ASP A 15 13.66 12.33 -5.69
N HIS A 16 12.95 11.22 -5.92
CA HIS A 16 13.03 10.44 -7.17
C HIS A 16 11.63 10.14 -7.70
N PRO A 17 10.99 11.10 -8.39
CA PRO A 17 9.58 10.99 -8.72
C PRO A 17 9.27 9.82 -9.67
N ASN A 18 10.10 9.47 -10.66
CA ASN A 18 9.83 8.36 -11.59
C ASN A 18 8.36 8.27 -12.06
N GLN A 19 7.74 9.44 -12.27
CA GLN A 19 6.30 9.58 -12.45
C GLN A 19 5.85 9.08 -13.83
N PRO A 20 4.73 8.36 -13.95
CA PRO A 20 4.09 8.12 -15.24
C PRO A 20 3.83 9.45 -15.94
N LYS A 21 4.01 9.52 -17.26
CA LYS A 21 3.81 10.76 -18.03
C LYS A 21 2.44 11.40 -17.85
N GLU A 22 1.43 10.59 -17.49
CA GLU A 22 0.06 11.01 -17.28
C GLU A 22 -0.26 11.39 -15.84
N SER A 23 0.68 11.24 -14.88
CA SER A 23 0.38 11.51 -13.48
C SER A 23 0.23 13.00 -13.22
N LYS A 24 -0.92 13.37 -12.65
CA LYS A 24 -1.16 14.74 -12.20
C LYS A 24 -0.63 14.96 -10.78
N PRO A 25 -0.24 16.19 -10.39
CA PRO A 25 0.26 16.49 -9.05
C PRO A 25 -0.68 16.03 -7.92
N GLU A 26 -2.00 16.14 -8.11
CA GLU A 26 -3.03 15.72 -7.18
C GLU A 26 -3.09 14.19 -6.94
N TRP A 27 -2.45 13.39 -7.80
CA TRP A 27 -2.36 11.94 -7.63
C TRP A 27 -1.13 11.51 -6.83
N ILE A 28 -0.21 12.44 -6.57
CA ILE A 28 0.96 12.19 -5.74
C ILE A 28 0.48 12.12 -4.29
N ARG A 29 0.60 10.93 -3.72
CA ARG A 29 0.24 10.69 -2.33
C ARG A 29 1.49 10.69 -1.47
N SER A 30 1.30 10.94 -0.18
CA SER A 30 2.36 10.84 0.81
C SER A 30 3.00 9.45 0.82
N GLY A 31 4.30 9.42 1.08
CA GLY A 31 5.10 8.20 1.16
C GLY A 31 5.55 7.67 -0.20
N GLY A 32 6.62 6.86 -0.18
CA GLY A 32 7.10 6.20 -1.39
C GLY A 32 6.17 5.03 -1.77
N TRP A 33 5.77 4.96 -3.03
CA TRP A 33 4.86 3.91 -3.51
C TRP A 33 5.07 3.63 -5.00
N TRP A 34 4.64 2.47 -5.48
CA TRP A 34 4.58 2.20 -6.91
C TRP A 34 3.45 3.04 -7.52
N LEU A 35 3.76 4.19 -8.13
CA LEU A 35 2.72 5.17 -8.49
C LEU A 35 1.99 4.76 -9.77
N ASN A 36 0.67 4.91 -9.76
CA ASN A 36 -0.20 4.63 -10.89
C ASN A 36 -1.22 5.76 -11.09
N HIS A 37 -1.75 5.90 -12.31
CA HIS A 37 -2.79 6.86 -12.65
C HIS A 37 -4.13 6.57 -11.93
N ILE A 38 -4.35 5.34 -11.47
CA ILE A 38 -5.52 4.95 -10.67
C ILE A 38 -5.10 4.86 -9.20
N MET A 39 -5.71 5.69 -8.35
CA MET A 39 -5.41 5.77 -6.91
C MET A 39 -6.14 4.66 -6.15
N THR A 40 -5.62 3.43 -6.17
CA THR A 40 -6.29 2.29 -5.51
C THR A 40 -5.69 1.89 -4.16
N THR A 41 -4.38 2.05 -3.94
CA THR A 41 -3.73 1.75 -2.64
C THR A 41 -2.54 2.65 -2.36
N SER A 42 -2.26 2.91 -1.08
CA SER A 42 -0.95 3.34 -0.58
C SER A 42 -0.83 2.89 0.86
N LEU A 43 -0.01 1.88 1.12
CA LEU A 43 0.24 1.40 2.48
C LEU A 43 1.30 2.24 3.21
N ASN A 44 2.02 3.09 2.47
CA ASN A 44 3.04 4.02 2.99
C ASN A 44 2.50 5.45 3.17
N GLY A 45 1.18 5.64 3.12
CA GLY A 45 0.54 6.93 3.39
C GLY A 45 0.71 7.39 4.85
N LEU A 46 0.26 8.60 5.15
CA LEU A 46 0.35 9.17 6.50
C LEU A 46 -0.54 8.39 7.47
N ASN A 47 -0.06 8.14 8.69
CA ASN A 47 -0.88 7.55 9.75
C ASN A 47 -1.76 8.63 10.40
N ILE A 48 -2.96 8.83 9.86
CA ILE A 48 -3.84 9.95 10.20
C ILE A 48 -5.23 9.53 10.69
N LEU A 49 -5.41 8.25 11.04
CA LEU A 49 -6.71 7.69 11.45
C LEU A 49 -7.34 8.46 12.62
N SER A 50 -6.53 8.90 13.58
CA SER A 50 -6.99 9.62 14.77
C SER A 50 -6.95 11.15 14.63
N THR A 51 -6.88 11.67 13.41
CA THR A 51 -6.81 13.12 13.13
C THR A 51 -8.06 13.61 12.41
N ASP A 52 -8.27 14.93 12.40
CA ASP A 52 -9.29 15.60 11.60
C ASP A 52 -9.10 15.42 10.09
N LYS A 53 -7.88 15.05 9.65
CA LYS A 53 -7.54 14.79 8.24
C LYS A 53 -7.87 13.37 7.75
N VAL A 54 -8.53 12.53 8.54
CA VAL A 54 -8.79 11.11 8.17
C VAL A 54 -9.56 10.95 6.85
N GLN A 55 -10.42 11.91 6.49
CA GLN A 55 -11.17 11.92 5.22
C GLN A 55 -10.34 12.41 4.01
N SER A 56 -9.05 12.69 4.20
CA SER A 56 -8.13 13.06 3.11
C SER A 56 -7.64 11.82 2.35
N MET A 57 -7.02 12.06 1.20
CA MET A 57 -6.37 11.01 0.40
C MET A 57 -4.92 10.77 0.81
N GLU A 58 -4.43 11.42 1.88
CA GLU A 58 -3.03 11.30 2.30
C GLU A 58 -2.77 10.07 3.18
N GLY A 59 -3.81 9.42 3.68
CA GLY A 59 -3.72 8.34 4.66
C GLY A 59 -3.27 6.98 4.12
N ILE A 60 -3.19 6.00 5.01
CA ILE A 60 -2.92 4.59 4.64
C ILE A 60 -4.20 3.99 4.05
N THR A 61 -4.25 3.69 2.75
CA THR A 61 -5.53 3.31 2.10
C THR A 61 -5.49 2.03 1.28
N TRP A 62 -6.66 1.41 1.18
CA TRP A 62 -6.93 0.24 0.34
C TRP A 62 -8.37 0.31 -0.17
N LEU A 63 -8.55 0.68 -1.45
CA LEU A 63 -9.83 1.03 -2.06
C LEU A 63 -10.93 0.00 -1.80
N THR A 64 -10.65 -1.29 -2.04
CA THR A 64 -11.63 -2.38 -1.91
C THR A 64 -11.89 -2.82 -0.47
N PHE A 65 -11.37 -2.11 0.53
CA PHE A 65 -11.59 -2.39 1.95
C PHE A 65 -11.99 -1.13 2.73
N GLY A 66 -11.03 -0.21 2.96
CA GLY A 66 -11.23 0.98 3.78
C GLY A 66 -11.53 2.26 2.98
N GLY A 67 -11.66 2.16 1.65
CA GLY A 67 -11.78 3.31 0.76
C GLY A 67 -10.45 4.04 0.50
N PHE A 68 -10.50 5.12 -0.28
CA PHE A 68 -9.34 5.94 -0.64
C PHE A 68 -9.24 7.27 0.13
N GLN A 69 -10.26 7.60 0.92
CA GLN A 69 -10.34 8.76 1.84
C GLN A 69 -10.43 8.25 3.28
N ASN A 70 -9.34 7.67 3.77
CA ASN A 70 -9.27 7.03 5.09
C ASN A 70 -7.81 6.83 5.50
N SER A 71 -7.58 6.32 6.71
CA SER A 71 -6.31 5.71 7.10
C SER A 71 -6.55 4.40 7.85
N LEU A 72 -6.00 3.29 7.38
CA LEU A 72 -6.03 2.02 8.10
C LEU A 72 -5.25 2.15 9.41
N ALA A 73 -5.75 1.50 10.46
CA ALA A 73 -5.13 1.55 11.80
C ALA A 73 -3.76 0.86 11.82
N SER A 74 -3.59 -0.19 11.03
CA SER A 74 -2.36 -0.95 10.91
C SER A 74 -2.30 -1.65 9.55
N THR A 75 -1.08 -1.87 9.07
CA THR A 75 -0.80 -2.62 7.84
C THR A 75 0.51 -3.38 7.96
N GLU A 76 0.61 -4.49 7.24
CA GLU A 76 1.83 -5.27 7.12
C GLU A 76 1.97 -5.78 5.69
N ILE A 77 3.16 -5.68 5.10
CA ILE A 77 3.50 -6.34 3.84
C ILE A 77 4.44 -7.50 4.17
N LYS A 78 3.97 -8.72 3.96
CA LYS A 78 4.73 -9.94 4.23
C LYS A 78 4.79 -10.79 2.98
N VAL A 79 5.98 -11.29 2.66
CA VAL A 79 6.20 -12.18 1.52
C VAL A 79 6.68 -13.54 2.01
N ARG A 80 6.38 -14.58 1.24
CA ARG A 80 6.81 -15.95 1.52
C ARG A 80 7.24 -16.63 0.22
N PRO A 81 8.31 -17.46 0.21
CA PRO A 81 8.71 -18.18 -0.98
C PRO A 81 7.57 -19.02 -1.56
N LYS A 82 7.43 -19.06 -2.89
CA LYS A 82 6.41 -19.87 -3.57
C LYS A 82 6.54 -21.37 -3.24
N LYS A 83 7.76 -21.85 -3.01
CA LYS A 83 8.08 -23.21 -2.57
C LYS A 83 8.51 -23.22 -1.10
N PHE A 84 7.69 -22.64 -0.22
CA PHE A 84 7.97 -22.65 1.21
C PHE A 84 7.86 -24.07 1.76
N LYS A 85 8.91 -24.53 2.45
CA LYS A 85 8.89 -25.77 3.23
C LYS A 85 8.78 -25.39 4.69
N MET A 86 7.67 -25.74 5.32
CA MET A 86 7.56 -25.62 6.77
C MET A 86 8.56 -26.56 7.42
N HIS A 87 9.38 -26.04 8.33
CA HIS A 87 10.20 -26.90 9.17
C HIS A 87 9.29 -27.70 10.13
N ALA A 88 9.70 -28.92 10.48
CA ALA A 88 8.85 -29.84 11.25
C ALA A 88 8.32 -29.25 12.58
N LYS A 89 9.10 -28.38 13.23
CA LYS A 89 8.69 -27.65 14.45
C LYS A 89 7.57 -26.62 14.20
N GLU A 90 7.60 -25.90 13.08
CA GLU A 90 6.58 -24.90 12.73
C GLU A 90 5.26 -25.58 12.31
N LYS A 91 5.35 -26.73 11.65
CA LYS A 91 4.18 -27.53 11.25
C LYS A 91 3.40 -28.07 12.47
N ALA A 92 4.11 -28.37 13.55
CA ALA A 92 3.49 -28.83 14.80
C ALA A 92 2.75 -27.69 15.53
N LEU A 93 3.23 -26.44 15.40
CA LEU A 93 2.64 -25.27 16.05
C LEU A 93 1.47 -24.63 15.27
N SER A 94 1.37 -24.85 13.95
CA SER A 94 0.28 -24.30 13.13
C SER A 94 -1.02 -25.11 13.15
N ASN A 95 -1.01 -26.29 13.77
CA ASN A 95 -2.14 -27.23 13.82
C ASN A 95 -2.89 -27.20 15.17
N VAL A 96 -2.55 -26.24 16.04
CA VAL A 96 -3.24 -25.93 17.30
C VAL A 96 -4.01 -24.63 17.10
#